data_AF-A0A7V7RIH8-F1
#
_entry.id   AF-A0A7V7RIH8-F1
#
_cell.length_a   1.000
_cell.length_b   1.000
_cell.length_c   1.000
_cell.angle_alpha   90.00
_cell.angle_beta   90.00
_cell.angle_gamma   90.00
#
_symmetry.space_group_name_H-M   'P 1'
#
loop_
_entity.id
_entity.type
_entity.pdbx_description
1 polymer ?
#
loop_
_entity_poly.entity_id
_entity_poly.type
_entity_poly.pdbx_seq_one_letter_code
_entity_poly.pdbx_strand_id
1 'polypeptide(L)'
;MGKYLVNINQEASGLFDIKLTYEEPLLLSKEERKIKLQSYQQLIAFLNKDVFSEYIFFKNKTNGRIIDRMLQLTKERSSSLGNIHVIEQAVEPVNESLLINSLLNGFKTFITGMYPPHFRYTKLKHLFLETADIITHHETQQRLLHSSNINSSIIFRAEEPIHHPDWFGIAQLHIQEIDDGFSVKIHTQTQIYNQNFTVLGFNEYFSSQTKLNHTGEPIFLTMDTNEDFEMFSSLLNDFYNGGFMSVKEILPHIKDECMWAQKSMCTLKTGTRMALGDEERVLNSPVCYTVQPDQIIHQSFNDLFEERYSKAFILSNCSSCPVAHHCPSCVKMTAETELKEKYCQIRQQQAFVPDYIKIRNILKSFVNSRVDQLAESDVIQFSTKEKILFYQADHIQDQSVSYQNFFLFLIKDEVYVFINHSMKFYKINTLLAVILEGFLFEESREDIQAFMMKTYSLNGNSFEKLLYMANQFGEKAGISIEVK
;
A
#
# COMPACT_ATOMS: atom_id res chain seq x y z
N MET A 1 -28.52 -10.85 28.94
CA MET A 1 -27.70 -11.77 28.13
C MET A 1 -27.96 -11.41 26.69
N GLY A 2 -26.94 -10.87 26.03
CA GLY A 2 -27.03 -10.45 24.64
C GLY A 2 -26.88 -11.63 23.70
N LYS A 3 -27.57 -11.60 22.55
CA LYS A 3 -27.23 -12.47 21.42
C LYS A 3 -26.57 -11.61 20.35
N TYR A 4 -25.41 -12.02 19.86
CA TYR A 4 -24.70 -11.36 18.78
C TYR A 4 -24.68 -12.27 17.56
N LEU A 5 -25.16 -11.76 16.44
CA LEU A 5 -24.93 -12.36 15.14
C LEU A 5 -23.56 -11.88 14.64
N VAL A 6 -22.65 -12.83 14.38
CA VAL A 6 -21.30 -12.54 13.90
C VAL A 6 -21.23 -12.90 12.41
N ASN A 7 -21.21 -11.86 11.57
CA ASN A 7 -21.11 -11.99 10.13
C ASN A 7 -19.69 -11.70 9.67
N ILE A 8 -18.98 -12.75 9.23
CA ILE A 8 -17.67 -12.61 8.57
C ILE A 8 -17.91 -12.57 7.06
N ASN A 9 -17.71 -11.40 6.46
CA ASN A 9 -18.00 -11.14 5.06
C ASN A 9 -16.72 -10.83 4.30
N GLN A 10 -16.64 -11.30 3.07
CA GLN A 10 -15.61 -10.87 2.13
C GLN A 10 -16.09 -9.61 1.38
N GLU A 11 -15.30 -8.55 1.43
CA GLU A 11 -15.53 -7.32 0.68
C GLU A 11 -15.24 -7.53 -0.82
N ALA A 12 -15.68 -6.58 -1.67
CA ALA A 12 -15.35 -6.60 -3.10
C ALA A 12 -13.84 -6.55 -3.38
N SER A 13 -13.07 -6.03 -2.40
CA SER A 13 -11.60 -6.04 -2.39
C SER A 13 -11.01 -7.41 -2.08
N GLY A 14 -11.84 -8.46 -1.90
CA GLY A 14 -11.48 -9.82 -1.49
C GLY A 14 -11.01 -9.95 -0.04
N LEU A 15 -11.03 -8.86 0.75
CA LEU A 15 -10.64 -8.84 2.15
C LEU A 15 -11.82 -9.16 3.07
N PHE A 16 -11.57 -9.90 4.13
CA PHE A 16 -12.56 -10.22 5.15
C PHE A 16 -12.72 -9.11 6.18
N ASP A 17 -13.96 -8.78 6.49
CA ASP A 17 -14.41 -7.91 7.59
C ASP A 17 -15.35 -8.70 8.50
N ILE A 18 -15.26 -8.44 9.81
CA ILE A 18 -16.15 -9.03 10.81
C ILE A 18 -17.12 -7.95 11.25
N LYS A 19 -18.42 -8.22 11.10
CA LYS A 19 -19.50 -7.36 11.57
C LYS A 19 -20.29 -8.08 12.65
N LEU A 20 -20.51 -7.38 13.75
CA LEU A 20 -21.35 -7.84 14.84
C LEU A 20 -22.71 -7.13 14.76
N THR A 21 -23.79 -7.88 14.92
CA THR A 21 -25.13 -7.32 15.03
C THR A 21 -25.73 -7.81 16.34
N TYR A 22 -26.10 -6.88 17.21
CA TYR A 22 -26.74 -7.20 18.48
C TYR A 22 -28.23 -7.49 18.23
N GLU A 23 -28.69 -8.64 18.70
CA GLU A 23 -30.08 -9.08 18.61
C GLU A 23 -30.69 -9.02 20.01
N GLU A 24 -31.53 -8.00 20.25
CA GLU A 24 -32.28 -7.86 21.49
C GLU A 24 -33.75 -8.20 21.26
N PRO A 25 -34.35 -9.12 22.03
CA PRO A 25 -35.73 -9.56 21.80
C PRO A 25 -36.80 -8.49 22.07
N LEU A 26 -36.47 -7.37 22.74
CA LEU A 26 -37.45 -6.46 23.35
C LEU A 26 -37.33 -4.99 22.94
N LEU A 27 -36.39 -4.61 22.07
CA LEU A 27 -36.30 -3.26 21.52
C LEU A 27 -36.70 -3.25 20.05
N LEU A 28 -37.72 -2.44 19.72
CA LEU A 28 -38.22 -2.20 18.36
C LEU A 28 -37.19 -1.56 17.43
N SER A 29 -36.04 -1.11 17.96
CA SER A 29 -34.91 -0.62 17.20
C SER A 29 -33.78 -1.63 17.22
N LYS A 30 -33.49 -2.27 16.07
CA LYS A 30 -32.23 -2.99 15.85
C LYS A 30 -31.08 -1.98 15.91
N GLU A 31 -30.42 -1.83 17.05
CA GLU A 31 -29.15 -1.11 17.11
C GLU A 31 -28.07 -1.96 16.45
N GLU A 32 -27.75 -1.65 15.19
CA GLU A 32 -26.64 -2.28 14.48
C GLU A 32 -25.31 -1.68 14.94
N ARG A 33 -24.65 -2.29 15.94
CA ARG A 33 -23.30 -1.90 16.35
C ARG A 33 -22.23 -2.51 15.45
N LYS A 34 -21.83 -1.79 14.41
CA LYS A 34 -20.73 -2.19 13.52
C LYS A 34 -19.38 -2.04 14.21
N ILE A 35 -18.89 -3.14 14.79
CA ILE A 35 -17.52 -3.24 15.28
C ILE A 35 -16.68 -3.90 14.19
N LYS A 36 -15.59 -3.26 13.77
CA LYS A 36 -14.62 -3.84 12.83
C LYS A 36 -13.47 -4.49 13.61
N LEU A 37 -13.24 -5.78 13.37
CA LEU A 37 -12.16 -6.55 13.97
C LEU A 37 -11.22 -7.03 12.87
N GLN A 38 -9.92 -6.82 13.05
CA GLN A 38 -8.93 -7.01 11.98
C GLN A 38 -8.02 -8.21 12.23
N SER A 39 -7.95 -8.74 13.45
CA SER A 39 -7.07 -9.86 13.82
C SER A 39 -7.81 -10.91 14.65
N TYR A 40 -7.29 -12.14 14.63
CA TYR A 40 -7.80 -13.23 15.48
C TYR A 40 -7.70 -12.87 16.97
N GLN A 41 -6.62 -12.22 17.40
CA GLN A 41 -6.48 -11.74 18.79
C GLN A 41 -7.60 -10.78 19.20
N GLN A 42 -7.91 -9.77 18.37
CA GLN A 42 -8.99 -8.82 18.66
C GLN A 42 -10.35 -9.52 18.74
N LEU A 43 -10.60 -10.46 17.83
CA LEU A 43 -11.82 -11.26 17.84
C LEU A 43 -11.93 -12.10 19.12
N ILE A 44 -10.90 -12.86 19.47
CA ILE A 44 -10.90 -13.70 20.67
C ILE A 44 -11.03 -12.84 21.94
N ALA A 45 -10.30 -11.72 22.02
CA ALA A 45 -10.40 -10.80 23.16
C ALA A 45 -11.81 -10.20 23.29
N PHE A 46 -12.47 -9.91 22.16
CA PHE A 46 -13.84 -9.43 22.13
C PHE A 46 -14.81 -10.52 22.62
N LEU A 47 -14.71 -11.75 22.09
CA LEU A 47 -15.55 -12.89 22.47
C LEU A 47 -15.41 -13.24 23.96
N ASN A 48 -14.21 -13.04 24.52
CA ASN A 48 -13.93 -13.31 25.94
C ASN A 48 -14.32 -12.17 26.88
N LYS A 49 -14.60 -10.96 26.37
CA LYS A 49 -14.94 -9.80 27.22
C LYS A 49 -16.31 -9.95 27.87
N ASP A 50 -17.24 -10.65 27.23
CA ASP A 50 -18.60 -10.85 27.73
C ASP A 50 -18.99 -12.33 27.66
N VAL A 51 -18.56 -13.06 28.70
CA VAL A 51 -18.82 -14.51 28.85
C VAL A 51 -20.31 -14.87 28.97
N PHE A 52 -21.19 -13.88 29.19
CA PHE A 52 -22.63 -14.10 29.32
C PHE A 52 -23.40 -13.82 28.02
N SER A 53 -22.72 -13.37 26.97
CA SER A 53 -23.32 -13.16 25.66
C SER A 53 -23.13 -14.38 24.77
N GLU A 54 -24.16 -14.71 23.99
CA GLU A 54 -24.12 -15.76 22.97
C GLU A 54 -23.67 -15.18 21.63
N TYR A 55 -22.75 -15.86 20.94
CA TYR A 55 -22.21 -15.47 19.65
C TYR A 55 -22.59 -16.51 18.61
N ILE A 56 -23.35 -16.11 17.59
CA ILE A 56 -23.82 -16.99 16.51
C ILE A 56 -23.05 -16.66 15.23
N PHE A 57 -22.20 -17.57 14.79
CA PHE A 57 -21.44 -17.49 13.55
C PHE A 57 -22.16 -18.21 12.42
N PHE A 58 -22.28 -17.55 11.27
CA PHE A 58 -22.77 -18.18 10.05
C PHE A 58 -21.58 -18.65 9.22
N LYS A 59 -21.40 -19.97 9.19
CA LYS A 59 -20.30 -20.63 8.48
C LYS A 59 -20.75 -21.04 7.08
N ASN A 60 -19.95 -20.69 6.10
CA ASN A 60 -20.14 -21.08 4.71
C ASN A 60 -18.79 -21.43 4.06
N LYS A 61 -18.80 -21.81 2.78
CA LYS A 61 -17.56 -22.16 2.05
C LYS A 61 -16.53 -21.02 2.03
N THR A 62 -16.98 -19.77 2.00
CA THR A 62 -16.14 -18.58 1.87
C THR A 62 -15.41 -18.23 3.17
N ASN A 63 -16.11 -18.29 4.31
CA ASN A 63 -15.57 -17.88 5.61
C ASN A 63 -15.23 -19.06 6.54
N GLY A 64 -15.48 -20.29 6.09
CA GLY A 64 -15.34 -21.50 6.90
C GLY A 64 -13.96 -21.67 7.51
N ARG A 65 -12.89 -21.42 6.72
CA ARG A 65 -11.51 -21.46 7.21
C ARG A 65 -11.26 -20.50 8.38
N ILE A 66 -11.80 -19.29 8.30
CA ILE A 66 -11.62 -18.26 9.33
C ILE A 66 -12.35 -18.68 10.61
N ILE A 67 -13.57 -19.19 10.48
CA ILE A 67 -14.38 -19.64 11.61
C ILE A 67 -13.75 -20.86 12.26
N ASP A 68 -13.39 -21.89 11.49
CA ASP A 68 -12.74 -23.09 12.00
C ASP A 68 -11.44 -22.75 12.74
N ARG A 69 -10.66 -21.81 12.19
CA ARG A 69 -9.43 -21.33 12.83
C ARG A 69 -9.70 -20.57 14.12
N MET A 70 -10.71 -19.70 14.15
CA MET A 70 -11.12 -18.98 15.36
C MET A 70 -11.53 -19.96 16.47
N LEU A 71 -12.30 -20.99 16.13
CA LEU A 71 -12.74 -22.02 17.08
C LEU A 71 -11.54 -22.80 17.64
N GLN A 72 -10.59 -23.17 16.78
CA GLN A 72 -9.36 -23.83 17.21
C GLN A 72 -8.59 -22.97 18.23
N LEU A 73 -8.34 -21.69 17.90
CA LEU A 73 -7.62 -20.77 18.77
C LEU A 73 -8.34 -20.52 20.10
N THR A 74 -9.68 -20.54 20.10
CA THR A 74 -10.48 -20.37 21.32
C THR A 74 -10.39 -21.61 22.22
N LYS A 75 -10.41 -22.81 21.63
CA LYS A 75 -10.26 -24.09 22.35
C LYS A 75 -8.90 -24.22 23.02
N GLU A 76 -7.83 -23.81 22.33
CA GLU A 76 -6.45 -23.86 22.84
C GLU A 76 -6.22 -22.94 24.06
N ARG A 77 -7.09 -21.95 24.29
CA ARG A 77 -7.01 -21.01 25.42
C ARG A 77 -7.84 -21.41 26.65
N SER A 78 -8.37 -22.63 26.68
CA SER A 78 -9.23 -23.11 27.77
C SER A 78 -10.45 -22.20 28.03
N SER A 79 -10.84 -21.38 27.04
CA SER A 79 -12.05 -20.56 27.11
C SER A 79 -13.23 -21.47 26.77
N SER A 80 -14.27 -21.51 27.61
CA SER A 80 -15.41 -22.38 27.33
C SER A 80 -16.07 -21.95 26.03
N LEU A 81 -16.13 -22.83 25.03
CA LEU A 81 -16.86 -22.60 23.78
C LEU A 81 -18.38 -22.53 23.97
N GLY A 82 -18.88 -22.65 25.20
CA GLY A 82 -20.31 -22.78 25.51
C GLY A 82 -21.17 -21.60 25.05
N ASN A 83 -20.56 -20.45 24.77
CA ASN A 83 -21.24 -19.26 24.28
C ASN A 83 -21.02 -18.98 22.78
N ILE A 84 -20.34 -19.88 22.05
CA ILE A 84 -20.11 -19.77 20.60
C ILE A 84 -20.92 -20.85 19.88
N HIS A 85 -21.81 -20.41 18.99
CA HIS A 85 -22.63 -21.27 18.15
C HIS A 85 -22.27 -21.07 16.69
N VAL A 86 -22.24 -22.16 15.91
CA VAL A 86 -21.91 -22.13 14.49
C VAL A 86 -23.06 -22.74 13.72
N ILE A 87 -23.59 -21.99 12.74
CA ILE A 87 -24.66 -22.42 11.85
C ILE A 87 -24.07 -22.55 10.44
N GLU A 88 -24.08 -23.76 9.90
CA GLU A 88 -23.65 -24.03 8.51
C GLU A 88 -24.72 -23.49 7.54
N GLN A 89 -24.29 -22.73 6.53
CA GLN A 89 -25.12 -22.15 5.50
C GLN A 89 -24.63 -22.55 4.10
N ALA A 90 -25.57 -22.94 3.25
CA ALA A 90 -25.33 -23.06 1.82
C ALA A 90 -25.36 -21.65 1.20
N VAL A 91 -24.23 -21.20 0.65
CA VAL A 91 -24.08 -19.89 0.00
C VAL A 91 -23.52 -20.09 -1.40
N GLU A 92 -23.81 -19.14 -2.28
CA GLU A 92 -23.29 -19.05 -3.65
C GLU A 92 -21.76 -19.16 -3.74
N PRO A 93 -21.23 -19.67 -4.87
CA PRO A 93 -19.80 -19.79 -5.09
C PRO A 93 -19.08 -18.44 -5.02
N VAL A 94 -17.86 -18.45 -4.48
CA VAL A 94 -16.98 -17.28 -4.40
C VAL A 94 -16.60 -16.82 -5.80
N ASN A 95 -16.58 -15.51 -6.02
CA ASN A 95 -15.91 -14.95 -7.19
C ASN A 95 -14.38 -15.08 -7.01
N GLU A 96 -13.83 -16.21 -7.44
CA GLU A 96 -12.41 -16.53 -7.30
C GLU A 96 -11.49 -15.44 -7.89
N SER A 97 -11.92 -14.76 -8.97
CA SER A 97 -11.12 -13.70 -9.58
C SER A 97 -10.83 -12.53 -8.64
N LEU A 98 -11.79 -12.15 -7.79
CA LEU A 98 -11.60 -11.08 -6.81
C LEU A 98 -10.58 -11.50 -5.75
N LEU A 99 -10.71 -12.71 -5.20
CA LEU A 99 -9.77 -13.27 -4.22
C LEU A 99 -8.34 -13.31 -4.78
N ILE A 100 -8.17 -13.77 -6.03
CA ILE A 100 -6.86 -13.84 -6.68
C ILE A 100 -6.24 -12.45 -6.83
N ASN A 101 -7.00 -11.47 -7.31
CA ASN A 101 -6.52 -10.10 -7.42
C ASN A 101 -6.11 -9.52 -6.05
N SER A 102 -6.84 -9.83 -4.98
CA SER A 102 -6.50 -9.42 -3.63
C SER A 102 -5.21 -10.04 -3.14
N LEU A 103 -4.99 -11.33 -3.41
CA LEU A 103 -3.77 -12.04 -3.04
C LEU A 103 -2.56 -11.53 -3.83
N LEU A 104 -2.73 -11.24 -5.13
CA LEU A 104 -1.70 -10.62 -5.95
C LEU A 104 -1.36 -9.19 -5.47
N ASN A 105 -2.36 -8.41 -5.08
CA ASN A 105 -2.13 -7.11 -4.47
C ASN A 105 -1.44 -7.24 -3.10
N GLY A 106 -1.80 -8.27 -2.32
CA GLY A 106 -1.12 -8.65 -1.08
C GLY A 106 0.36 -8.92 -1.33
N PHE A 107 0.68 -9.75 -2.32
CA PHE A 107 2.05 -10.03 -2.76
C PHE A 107 2.79 -8.75 -3.18
N LYS A 108 2.19 -7.91 -4.04
CA LYS A 108 2.78 -6.62 -4.45
C LYS A 108 3.08 -5.72 -3.25
N THR A 109 2.15 -5.59 -2.31
CA THR A 109 2.36 -4.79 -1.09
C THR A 109 3.41 -5.39 -0.15
N PHE A 110 3.55 -6.72 -0.13
CA PHE A 110 4.66 -7.36 0.56
C PHE A 110 6.01 -6.97 -0.04
N ILE A 111 6.15 -7.02 -1.36
CA ILE A 111 7.41 -6.68 -2.05
C ILE A 111 7.74 -5.18 -1.93
N THR A 112 6.77 -4.29 -2.14
CA THR A 112 7.00 -2.83 -2.10
C THR A 112 7.00 -2.25 -0.69
N GLY A 113 6.37 -2.93 0.27
CA GLY A 113 6.10 -2.38 1.61
C GLY A 113 5.02 -1.30 1.63
N MET A 114 4.33 -1.02 0.52
CA MET A 114 3.35 0.07 0.41
C MET A 114 1.94 -0.38 0.79
N TYR A 115 1.69 -0.59 2.08
CA TYR A 115 0.35 -0.97 2.55
C TYR A 115 -0.57 0.24 2.70
N PRO A 116 -1.89 0.07 2.53
CA PRO A 116 -2.87 1.08 2.92
C PRO A 116 -2.76 1.47 4.40
N PRO A 117 -2.95 2.75 4.78
CA PRO A 117 -2.77 3.22 6.16
C PRO A 117 -3.53 2.41 7.21
N HIS A 118 -4.76 1.97 6.88
CA HIS A 118 -5.62 1.21 7.79
C HIS A 118 -5.12 -0.22 8.05
N PHE A 119 -4.14 -0.73 7.30
CA PHE A 119 -3.50 -2.03 7.55
C PHE A 119 -2.17 -1.91 8.28
N ARG A 120 -1.58 -0.71 8.33
CA ARG A 120 -0.23 -0.49 8.87
C ARG A 120 -0.13 -0.75 10.37
N TYR A 121 -1.21 -0.98 11.11
CA TYR A 121 -1.16 -1.23 12.57
C TYR A 121 -1.93 -2.48 12.98
N THR A 122 -2.23 -3.34 12.00
CA THR A 122 -3.22 -4.42 12.17
C THR A 122 -2.60 -5.79 12.41
N LYS A 123 -1.35 -5.79 12.88
CA LYS A 123 -0.48 -6.95 13.11
C LYS A 123 0.13 -7.52 11.82
N LEU A 124 0.73 -8.72 11.90
CA LEU A 124 1.40 -9.40 10.80
C LEU A 124 0.41 -9.70 9.68
N LYS A 125 0.67 -9.21 8.47
CA LYS A 125 -0.09 -9.46 7.25
C LYS A 125 0.57 -10.48 6.36
N HIS A 126 1.88 -10.34 6.14
CA HIS A 126 2.61 -11.18 5.22
C HIS A 126 3.85 -11.73 5.91
N LEU A 127 3.95 -13.05 5.91
CA LEU A 127 5.07 -13.80 6.46
C LEU A 127 5.81 -14.47 5.31
N PHE A 128 7.08 -14.16 5.14
CA PHE A 128 7.95 -14.87 4.21
C PHE A 128 8.75 -15.94 4.94
N LEU A 129 8.89 -17.10 4.30
CA LEU A 129 9.65 -18.26 4.77
C LEU A 129 10.47 -18.79 3.61
N GLU A 130 11.77 -18.95 3.80
CA GLU A 130 12.62 -19.58 2.78
C GLU A 130 12.27 -21.06 2.62
N THR A 131 12.26 -21.81 3.72
CA THR A 131 11.78 -23.18 3.75
C THR A 131 10.66 -23.31 4.76
N ALA A 132 9.74 -24.21 4.46
CA ALA A 132 8.58 -24.39 5.31
C ALA A 132 8.88 -25.19 6.59
N ASP A 133 10.06 -25.82 6.66
CA ASP A 133 10.59 -26.52 7.85
C ASP A 133 11.10 -25.56 8.94
N ILE A 134 11.27 -24.27 8.62
CA ILE A 134 11.66 -23.22 9.59
C ILE A 134 10.66 -23.13 10.75
N ILE A 135 9.41 -23.54 10.52
CA ILE A 135 8.35 -23.47 11.52
C ILE A 135 7.92 -24.86 11.95
N THR A 136 8.86 -25.62 12.51
CA THR A 136 8.63 -26.95 13.11
C THR A 136 8.17 -26.87 14.57
N HIS A 137 8.44 -25.76 15.27
CA HIS A 137 8.01 -25.57 16.66
C HIS A 137 6.56 -25.07 16.78
N HIS A 138 5.71 -25.86 17.44
CA HIS A 138 4.29 -25.52 17.70
C HIS A 138 4.12 -24.16 18.40
N GLU A 139 5.01 -23.81 19.32
CA GLU A 139 4.92 -22.52 20.03
C GLU A 139 5.14 -21.31 19.09
N THR A 140 6.14 -21.41 18.20
CA THR A 140 6.40 -20.39 17.16
C THR A 140 5.20 -20.23 16.25
N GLN A 141 4.60 -21.34 15.79
CA GLN A 141 3.37 -21.33 14.99
C GLN A 141 2.27 -20.55 15.71
N GLN A 142 2.00 -20.90 16.97
CA GLN A 142 0.92 -20.28 17.73
C GLN A 142 1.12 -18.78 17.94
N ARG A 143 2.35 -18.34 18.21
CA ARG A 143 2.68 -16.91 18.37
C ARG A 143 2.48 -16.13 17.07
N LEU A 144 2.95 -16.65 15.95
CA LEU A 144 2.76 -16.06 14.62
C LEU A 144 1.27 -15.94 14.29
N LEU A 145 0.49 -16.98 14.58
CA LEU A 145 -0.94 -17.02 14.29
C LEU A 145 -1.74 -16.03 15.10
N HIS A 146 -1.48 -15.99 16.40
CA HIS A 146 -2.14 -15.05 17.28
C HIS A 146 -1.83 -13.59 16.89
N SER A 147 -0.65 -13.37 16.32
CA SER A 147 -0.19 -12.06 15.85
C SER A 147 -0.51 -11.82 14.38
N SER A 148 -1.31 -12.69 13.73
CA SER A 148 -1.69 -12.54 12.34
C SER A 148 -3.02 -11.79 12.17
N ASN A 149 -3.13 -11.06 11.08
CA ASN A 149 -4.38 -10.51 10.60
C ASN A 149 -5.27 -11.62 10.00
N ILE A 150 -6.59 -11.42 9.98
CA ILE A 150 -7.51 -12.37 9.32
C ILE A 150 -7.19 -12.51 7.82
N ASN A 151 -6.72 -11.43 7.19
CA ASN A 151 -6.35 -11.37 5.77
C ASN A 151 -4.86 -11.64 5.52
N SER A 152 -4.21 -12.42 6.38
CA SER A 152 -2.78 -12.69 6.22
C SER A 152 -2.52 -13.75 5.15
N SER A 153 -1.31 -13.78 4.61
CA SER A 153 -0.82 -14.90 3.79
C SER A 153 0.63 -15.25 4.12
N ILE A 154 0.99 -16.51 3.85
CA ILE A 154 2.40 -16.95 3.82
C ILE A 154 2.92 -16.86 2.40
N ILE A 155 4.18 -16.46 2.27
CA ILE A 155 4.95 -16.47 1.04
C ILE A 155 6.14 -17.42 1.24
N PHE A 156 6.28 -18.40 0.36
CA PHE A 156 7.40 -19.35 0.35
C PHE A 156 8.31 -19.10 -0.85
N ARG A 157 9.59 -19.44 -0.72
CA ARG A 157 10.42 -19.78 -1.87
C ARG A 157 10.21 -21.28 -2.16
N ALA A 158 9.83 -21.63 -3.37
CA ALA A 158 9.53 -23.03 -3.71
C ALA A 158 10.61 -23.62 -4.62
N GLU A 159 11.25 -24.70 -4.14
CA GLU A 159 11.85 -25.71 -5.02
C GLU A 159 10.95 -26.95 -5.13
N GLU A 160 10.13 -27.29 -4.12
CA GLU A 160 9.15 -28.39 -4.19
C GLU A 160 7.81 -28.07 -3.49
N PRO A 161 6.69 -28.65 -3.96
CA PRO A 161 5.37 -28.49 -3.35
C PRO A 161 5.28 -29.30 -2.06
N ILE A 162 5.75 -28.73 -0.95
CA ILE A 162 5.50 -29.37 0.35
C ILE A 162 4.05 -29.05 0.73
N HIS A 163 3.22 -30.09 0.81
CA HIS A 163 1.87 -30.01 1.39
C HIS A 163 2.00 -29.69 2.88
N HIS A 164 2.14 -28.41 3.22
CA HIS A 164 2.07 -27.98 4.61
C HIS A 164 0.62 -27.95 5.07
N PRO A 165 0.36 -28.27 6.35
CA PRO A 165 -0.94 -27.99 6.93
C PRO A 165 -1.27 -26.51 6.75
N ASP A 166 -2.49 -26.20 6.31
CA ASP A 166 -3.04 -24.85 6.15
C ASP A 166 -3.14 -24.13 7.52
N TRP A 167 -2.01 -23.79 8.14
CA TRP A 167 -2.02 -23.30 9.51
C TRP A 167 -2.12 -21.77 9.59
N PHE A 168 -1.65 -21.01 8.59
CA PHE A 168 -1.57 -19.54 8.62
C PHE A 168 -2.23 -18.84 7.42
N GLY A 169 -3.00 -17.80 7.71
CA GLY A 169 -3.59 -16.94 6.69
C GLY A 169 -4.71 -17.58 5.88
N ILE A 170 -5.17 -16.88 4.84
CA ILE A 170 -6.26 -17.33 3.95
C ILE A 170 -5.75 -18.06 2.70
N ALA A 171 -4.47 -17.88 2.37
CA ALA A 171 -3.81 -18.50 1.21
C ALA A 171 -2.30 -18.62 1.43
N GLN A 172 -1.69 -19.51 0.63
CA GLN A 172 -0.25 -19.71 0.51
C GLN A 172 0.22 -19.26 -0.88
N LEU A 173 1.31 -18.53 -0.91
CA LEU A 173 1.94 -17.98 -2.12
C LEU A 173 3.32 -18.62 -2.27
N HIS A 174 3.67 -19.11 -3.46
CA HIS A 174 4.96 -19.74 -3.72
C HIS A 174 5.67 -18.98 -4.83
N ILE A 175 6.81 -18.37 -4.50
CA ILE A 175 7.70 -17.73 -5.47
C ILE A 175 8.58 -18.81 -6.09
N GLN A 176 8.62 -18.85 -7.42
CA GLN A 176 9.47 -19.72 -8.21
C GLN A 176 10.28 -18.90 -9.22
N GLU A 177 11.56 -19.22 -9.37
CA GLU A 177 12.41 -18.71 -10.46
C GLU A 177 12.07 -19.43 -11.77
N ILE A 178 11.99 -18.68 -12.86
CA ILE A 178 11.75 -19.17 -14.22
C ILE A 178 12.79 -18.54 -15.16
N ASP A 179 12.97 -19.10 -16.36
CA ASP A 179 14.07 -18.73 -17.27
C ASP A 179 14.25 -17.21 -17.47
N ASP A 180 13.15 -16.46 -17.59
CA ASP A 180 13.14 -15.01 -17.83
C ASP A 180 12.53 -14.18 -16.68
N GLY A 181 12.60 -14.67 -15.44
CA GLY A 181 12.14 -13.94 -14.26
C GLY A 181 11.60 -14.82 -13.15
N PHE A 182 10.38 -14.52 -12.69
CA PHE A 182 9.77 -15.19 -11.57
C PHE A 182 8.27 -15.45 -11.81
N SER A 183 7.73 -16.43 -11.10
CA SER A 183 6.29 -16.70 -11.04
C SER A 183 5.86 -16.85 -9.58
N VAL A 184 4.69 -16.32 -9.24
CA VAL A 184 4.02 -16.59 -7.96
C VAL A 184 2.87 -17.56 -8.21
N LYS A 185 2.93 -18.73 -7.56
CA LYS A 185 1.81 -19.67 -7.52
C LYS A 185 0.92 -19.36 -6.33
N ILE A 186 -0.37 -19.21 -6.57
CA ILE A 186 -1.40 -18.93 -5.58
C ILE A 186 -2.20 -20.20 -5.40
N HIS A 187 -2.06 -20.83 -4.23
CA HIS A 187 -2.77 -22.04 -3.90
C HIS A 187 -4.10 -21.69 -3.22
N THR A 188 -5.21 -21.93 -3.93
CA THR A 188 -6.55 -21.89 -3.34
C THR A 188 -7.03 -23.29 -2.96
N GLN A 189 -8.23 -23.42 -2.41
CA GLN A 189 -8.84 -24.72 -2.10
C GLN A 189 -9.11 -25.57 -3.35
N THR A 190 -9.34 -24.91 -4.49
CA THR A 190 -9.94 -25.51 -5.68
C THR A 190 -8.96 -25.56 -6.84
N GLN A 191 -8.04 -24.59 -6.92
CA GLN A 191 -7.17 -24.37 -8.07
C GLN A 191 -5.82 -23.77 -7.66
N ILE A 192 -4.85 -23.91 -8.55
CA ILE A 192 -3.56 -23.23 -8.46
C ILE A 192 -3.51 -22.21 -9.59
N TYR A 193 -3.27 -20.96 -9.23
CA TYR A 193 -3.13 -19.86 -10.19
C TYR A 193 -1.66 -19.44 -10.28
N ASN A 194 -1.17 -19.12 -11.47
CA ASN A 194 0.20 -18.66 -11.67
C ASN A 194 0.17 -17.23 -12.20
N GLN A 195 1.03 -16.38 -11.66
CA GLN A 195 1.28 -15.04 -12.19
C GLN A 195 2.77 -14.86 -12.38
N ASN A 196 3.19 -14.71 -13.63
CA ASN A 196 4.56 -14.35 -13.98
C ASN A 196 4.80 -12.87 -13.68
N PHE A 197 6.05 -12.55 -13.35
CA PHE A 197 6.53 -11.19 -13.17
C PHE A 197 8.04 -11.12 -13.43
N THR A 198 8.48 -9.93 -13.85
CA THR A 198 9.87 -9.67 -14.19
C THR A 198 10.55 -8.92 -13.03
N VAL A 199 11.81 -9.26 -12.75
CA VAL A 199 12.64 -8.57 -11.74
C VAL A 199 13.92 -8.11 -12.40
N LEU A 200 14.22 -6.82 -12.31
CA LEU A 200 15.39 -6.20 -12.93
C LEU A 200 16.06 -5.23 -11.96
N GLY A 201 17.36 -4.99 -12.15
CA GLY A 201 18.01 -3.84 -11.52
C GLY A 201 17.38 -2.54 -12.02
N PHE A 202 17.32 -1.53 -11.16
CA PHE A 202 16.76 -0.22 -11.51
C PHE A 202 17.50 0.40 -12.70
N ASN A 203 18.83 0.42 -12.67
CA ASN A 203 19.66 0.89 -13.77
C ASN A 203 19.48 0.04 -15.03
N GLU A 204 19.44 -1.28 -14.89
CA GLU A 204 19.25 -2.21 -16.02
C GLU A 204 17.96 -1.91 -16.79
N TYR A 205 16.85 -1.67 -16.08
CA TYR A 205 15.56 -1.36 -16.69
C TYR A 205 15.58 -0.05 -17.49
N PHE A 206 16.24 1.00 -16.97
CA PHE A 206 16.30 2.29 -17.65
C PHE A 206 17.36 2.35 -18.76
N SER A 207 18.47 1.63 -18.60
CA SER A 207 19.58 1.59 -19.56
C SER A 207 19.38 0.60 -20.70
N SER A 208 18.56 -0.44 -20.51
CA SER A 208 18.30 -1.43 -21.55
C SER A 208 17.39 -0.87 -22.67
N GLN A 209 17.76 -1.17 -23.91
CA GLN A 209 16.90 -0.96 -25.09
C GLN A 209 15.89 -2.09 -25.28
N THR A 210 15.87 -3.06 -24.36
CA THR A 210 15.00 -4.23 -24.45
C THR A 210 13.57 -3.74 -24.41
N LYS A 211 12.83 -3.94 -25.51
CA LYS A 211 11.38 -3.82 -25.50
C LYS A 211 10.87 -4.90 -24.56
N LEU A 212 10.60 -4.53 -23.31
CA LEU A 212 9.82 -5.38 -22.44
C LEU A 212 8.46 -5.50 -23.12
N ASN A 213 8.12 -6.71 -23.55
CA ASN A 213 6.76 -6.98 -23.97
C ASN A 213 5.92 -6.84 -22.69
N HIS A 214 5.29 -5.68 -22.50
CA HIS A 214 4.36 -5.44 -21.41
C HIS A 214 3.10 -6.27 -21.66
N THR A 215 3.18 -7.58 -21.50
CA THR A 215 2.06 -8.53 -21.57
C THR A 215 1.11 -8.38 -20.37
N GLY A 216 1.06 -7.21 -19.74
CA GLY A 216 0.34 -6.96 -18.49
C GLY A 216 1.03 -7.56 -17.25
N GLU A 217 2.21 -8.16 -17.40
CA GLU A 217 2.97 -8.75 -16.31
C GLU A 217 3.57 -7.67 -15.39
N PRO A 218 3.48 -7.83 -14.05
CA PRO A 218 4.13 -6.90 -13.13
C PRO A 218 5.65 -6.91 -13.30
N ILE A 219 6.26 -5.72 -13.28
CA ILE A 219 7.71 -5.54 -13.24
C ILE A 219 8.09 -5.04 -11.86
N PHE A 220 9.11 -5.64 -11.23
CA PHE A 220 9.69 -5.18 -9.96
C PHE A 220 11.14 -4.75 -10.18
N LEU A 221 11.47 -3.55 -9.73
CA LEU A 221 12.81 -3.00 -9.79
C LEU A 221 13.48 -3.15 -8.43
N THR A 222 14.68 -3.71 -8.41
CA THR A 222 15.55 -3.75 -7.23
C THR A 222 16.58 -2.63 -7.29
N MET A 223 17.07 -2.20 -6.13
CA MET A 223 18.06 -1.13 -6.00
C MET A 223 19.14 -1.62 -5.06
N ASP A 224 20.13 -2.31 -5.62
CA ASP A 224 21.15 -3.03 -4.85
C ASP A 224 22.58 -2.66 -5.29
N THR A 225 22.74 -1.86 -6.36
CA THR A 225 24.04 -1.39 -6.90
C THR A 225 24.15 0.14 -6.88
N ASN A 226 25.37 0.68 -6.94
CA ASN A 226 25.59 2.12 -6.97
C ASN A 226 24.94 2.78 -8.19
N GLU A 227 25.01 2.11 -9.33
CA GLU A 227 24.42 2.56 -10.59
C GLU A 227 22.89 2.69 -10.47
N ASP A 228 22.23 1.83 -9.69
CA ASP A 228 20.80 1.95 -9.40
C ASP A 228 20.48 3.24 -8.64
N PHE A 229 21.29 3.60 -7.63
CA PHE A 229 21.12 4.83 -6.85
C PHE A 229 21.39 6.07 -7.69
N GLU A 230 22.39 6.04 -8.56
CA GLU A 230 22.71 7.15 -9.47
C GLU A 230 21.60 7.38 -10.49
N MET A 231 21.11 6.32 -11.13
CA MET A 231 19.97 6.40 -12.05
C MET A 231 18.72 6.96 -11.35
N PHE A 232 18.43 6.49 -10.14
CA PHE A 232 17.30 7.01 -9.36
C PHE A 232 17.47 8.47 -8.97
N SER A 233 18.66 8.87 -8.53
CA SER A 233 18.96 10.26 -8.21
C SER A 233 18.82 11.18 -9.43
N SER A 234 19.20 10.70 -10.62
CA SER A 234 19.00 11.42 -11.88
C SER A 234 17.51 11.62 -12.18
N LEU A 235 16.70 10.55 -12.14
CA LEU A 235 15.25 10.64 -12.37
C LEU A 235 14.56 11.53 -11.36
N LEU A 236 15.03 11.55 -10.11
CA LEU A 236 14.55 12.45 -9.08
C LEU A 236 14.79 13.93 -9.45
N ASN A 237 15.98 14.25 -9.98
CA ASN A 237 16.27 15.61 -10.44
C ASN A 237 15.44 15.98 -11.66
N ASP A 238 15.26 15.06 -12.62
CA ASP A 238 14.41 15.29 -13.80
C ASP A 238 12.95 15.51 -13.41
N PHE A 239 12.45 14.72 -12.46
CA PHE A 239 11.13 14.90 -11.86
C PHE A 239 10.98 16.29 -11.24
N TYR A 240 11.92 16.71 -10.41
CA TYR A 240 11.83 17.95 -9.64
C TYR A 240 12.00 19.19 -10.54
N ASN A 241 13.03 19.20 -11.39
CA ASN A 241 13.34 20.31 -12.29
C ASN A 241 12.38 20.38 -13.48
N GLY A 242 12.01 19.22 -14.00
CA GLY A 242 11.26 19.08 -15.25
C GLY A 242 9.75 18.97 -15.07
N GLY A 243 9.26 18.62 -13.88
CA GLY A 243 7.83 18.43 -13.63
C GLY A 243 7.20 17.42 -14.59
N PHE A 244 7.88 16.29 -14.81
CA PHE A 244 7.36 15.22 -15.65
C PHE A 244 7.79 13.84 -15.18
N MET A 245 7.07 12.82 -15.65
CA MET A 245 7.44 11.41 -15.57
C MET A 245 7.02 10.69 -16.85
N SER A 246 7.85 9.82 -17.39
CA SER A 246 7.43 8.93 -18.47
C SER A 246 6.58 7.76 -17.94
N VAL A 247 5.72 7.20 -18.79
CA VAL A 247 4.97 5.97 -18.48
C VAL A 247 5.93 4.82 -18.11
N LYS A 248 7.09 4.74 -18.76
CA LYS A 248 8.17 3.80 -18.44
C LYS A 248 8.61 3.89 -16.97
N GLU A 249 8.67 5.09 -16.39
CA GLU A 249 9.05 5.30 -14.97
C GLU A 249 7.93 4.94 -13.98
N ILE A 250 6.68 5.14 -14.41
CA ILE A 250 5.48 5.01 -13.57
C ILE A 250 5.05 3.56 -13.37
N LEU A 251 5.03 2.77 -14.46
CA LEU A 251 4.52 1.39 -14.49
C LEU A 251 5.18 0.40 -13.52
N PRO A 252 6.52 0.31 -13.41
CA PRO A 252 7.15 -0.73 -12.60
C PRO A 252 6.82 -0.60 -11.11
N HIS A 253 7.04 -1.62 -10.30
CA HIS A 253 7.02 -1.54 -8.84
C HIS A 253 8.45 -1.37 -8.34
N ILE A 254 8.67 -0.57 -7.30
CA ILE A 254 9.99 -0.47 -6.67
C ILE A 254 9.98 -1.41 -5.47
N LYS A 255 10.92 -2.35 -5.40
CA LYS A 255 11.05 -3.20 -4.21
C LYS A 255 11.42 -2.32 -3.02
N ASP A 256 10.75 -2.56 -1.88
CA ASP A 256 10.91 -1.77 -0.66
C ASP A 256 10.63 -0.26 -0.82
N GLU A 257 9.80 0.13 -1.78
CA GLU A 257 9.34 1.50 -2.04
C GLU A 257 8.98 2.31 -0.78
N CYS A 258 8.47 1.66 0.27
CA CYS A 258 8.18 2.30 1.56
C CYS A 258 9.40 3.00 2.21
N MET A 259 10.63 2.64 1.85
CA MET A 259 11.86 3.30 2.34
C MET A 259 12.11 4.67 1.72
N TRP A 260 11.49 4.94 0.57
CA TRP A 260 11.55 6.22 -0.15
C TRP A 260 10.31 7.08 0.14
N ALA A 261 9.27 6.50 0.71
CA ALA A 261 8.06 7.22 1.09
C ALA A 261 8.25 8.10 2.35
N GLN A 262 7.15 8.70 2.81
CA GLN A 262 7.11 9.44 4.08
C GLN A 262 7.24 8.47 5.27
N LYS A 263 7.72 8.98 6.42
CA LYS A 263 7.94 8.20 7.64
C LYS A 263 6.74 7.36 8.10
N SER A 264 5.52 7.86 7.93
CA SER A 264 4.26 7.18 8.27
C SER A 264 3.91 6.00 7.35
N MET A 265 4.67 5.80 6.26
CA MET A 265 4.44 4.74 5.27
C MET A 265 5.29 3.50 5.48
N CYS A 266 6.33 3.58 6.31
CA CYS A 266 7.17 2.43 6.59
C CYS A 266 6.43 1.40 7.45
N THR A 267 6.13 0.24 6.87
CA THR A 267 5.38 -0.83 7.54
C THR A 267 6.23 -1.79 8.36
N LEU A 268 7.53 -1.53 8.40
CA LEU A 268 8.48 -2.27 9.20
C LEU A 268 8.26 -2.03 10.70
N LYS A 269 8.10 -0.77 11.12
CA LYS A 269 7.87 -0.40 12.54
C LYS A 269 6.68 -1.10 13.18
N THR A 270 5.78 -1.56 12.34
CA THR A 270 4.49 -2.06 12.77
C THR A 270 4.36 -3.57 12.60
N GLY A 271 5.43 -4.23 12.16
CA GLY A 271 5.48 -5.66 11.95
C GLY A 271 4.48 -6.17 10.92
N THR A 272 4.09 -5.33 9.95
CA THR A 272 3.08 -5.70 8.96
C THR A 272 3.60 -6.78 8.01
N ARG A 273 4.91 -6.76 7.70
CA ARG A 273 5.60 -7.82 6.95
C ARG A 273 6.83 -8.31 7.72
N MET A 274 7.11 -9.60 7.61
CA MET A 274 8.23 -10.26 8.29
C MET A 274 8.77 -11.40 7.43
N ALA A 275 10.07 -11.68 7.57
CA ALA A 275 10.71 -12.91 7.10
C ALA A 275 11.22 -13.71 8.30
N LEU A 276 11.23 -15.05 8.21
CA LEU A 276 11.82 -15.93 9.23
C LEU A 276 12.84 -16.87 8.63
N GLY A 277 14.04 -16.86 9.20
CA GLY A 277 15.18 -17.65 8.74
C GLY A 277 16.48 -16.84 8.78
N ASP A 278 17.45 -17.21 7.93
CA ASP A 278 18.79 -16.62 7.88
C ASP A 278 18.93 -15.65 6.70
N GLU A 279 19.32 -14.38 6.97
CA GLU A 279 19.64 -13.28 6.03
C GLU A 279 19.09 -13.41 4.59
N GLU A 280 17.76 -13.48 4.50
CA GLU A 280 17.09 -13.97 3.32
C GLU A 280 16.99 -12.92 2.19
N ARG A 281 17.02 -13.42 0.95
CA ARG A 281 16.72 -12.63 -0.24
C ARG A 281 15.35 -13.04 -0.78
N VAL A 282 14.53 -12.04 -1.07
CA VAL A 282 13.29 -12.20 -1.83
C VAL A 282 13.49 -11.49 -3.16
N LEU A 283 13.29 -12.21 -4.26
CA LEU A 283 13.54 -11.71 -5.62
C LEU A 283 14.99 -11.24 -5.79
N ASN A 284 15.94 -12.07 -5.36
CA ASN A 284 17.38 -11.80 -5.39
C ASN A 284 17.87 -10.57 -4.58
N SER A 285 17.00 -9.90 -3.84
CA SER A 285 17.33 -8.71 -3.02
C SER A 285 16.99 -8.94 -1.54
N PRO A 286 17.80 -8.44 -0.58
CA PRO A 286 17.58 -8.67 0.85
C PRO A 286 16.19 -8.24 1.31
N VAL A 287 15.56 -9.02 2.18
CA VAL A 287 14.34 -8.59 2.88
C VAL A 287 14.69 -7.49 3.88
N CYS A 288 13.74 -6.57 4.14
CA CYS A 288 14.01 -5.48 5.08
C CYS A 288 14.32 -5.94 6.51
N TYR A 289 13.81 -7.11 6.92
CA TYR A 289 13.96 -7.61 8.28
C TYR A 289 13.64 -9.10 8.38
N THR A 290 14.56 -9.83 8.99
CA THR A 290 14.44 -11.26 9.27
C THR A 290 14.52 -11.50 10.78
N VAL A 291 13.67 -12.40 11.28
CA VAL A 291 13.62 -12.82 12.68
C VAL A 291 13.96 -14.30 12.76
N GLN A 292 14.75 -14.68 13.77
CA GLN A 292 15.01 -16.09 14.02
C GLN A 292 13.82 -16.75 14.74
N PRO A 293 13.46 -18.01 14.43
CA PRO A 293 12.31 -18.68 15.04
C PRO A 293 12.33 -18.72 16.58
N ASP A 294 13.50 -18.83 17.19
CA ASP A 294 13.72 -18.84 18.64
C ASP A 294 13.44 -17.47 19.29
N GLN A 295 13.79 -16.38 18.61
CA GLN A 295 13.52 -15.01 19.07
C GLN A 295 12.03 -14.74 19.25
N ILE A 296 11.20 -15.31 18.37
CA ILE A 296 9.74 -15.19 18.47
C ILE A 296 9.22 -15.86 19.74
N ILE A 297 9.83 -16.95 20.20
CA ILE A 297 9.40 -17.66 21.41
C ILE A 297 9.63 -16.79 22.66
N HIS A 298 10.76 -16.10 22.71
CA HIS A 298 11.21 -15.42 23.92
C HIS A 298 10.79 -13.94 24.03
N GLN A 299 10.46 -13.28 22.92
CA GLN A 299 10.17 -11.84 22.90
C GLN A 299 8.85 -11.53 22.18
N SER A 300 8.21 -10.42 22.54
CA SER A 300 7.04 -9.97 21.76
C SER A 300 7.50 -9.42 20.40
N PHE A 301 6.65 -9.49 19.38
CA PHE A 301 6.96 -8.91 18.08
C PHE A 301 7.33 -7.43 18.18
N ASN A 302 6.58 -6.66 18.97
CA ASN A 302 6.84 -5.24 19.15
C ASN A 302 8.24 -4.99 19.72
N ASP A 303 8.65 -5.77 20.72
CA ASP A 303 9.98 -5.62 21.35
C ASP A 303 11.10 -5.95 20.34
N LEU A 304 10.94 -7.02 19.55
CA LEU A 304 11.87 -7.39 18.49
C LEU A 304 12.04 -6.26 17.45
N PHE A 305 10.93 -5.68 17.00
CA PHE A 305 10.96 -4.58 16.04
C PHE A 305 11.56 -3.30 16.63
N GLU A 306 11.19 -2.93 17.86
CA GLU A 306 11.72 -1.74 18.54
C GLU A 306 13.22 -1.88 18.86
N GLU A 307 13.69 -3.04 19.31
CA GLU A 307 15.12 -3.29 19.56
C GLU A 307 15.93 -3.09 18.28
N ARG A 308 15.50 -3.73 17.19
CA ARG A 308 16.20 -3.69 15.90
C ARG A 308 16.15 -2.30 15.27
N TYR A 309 15.01 -1.65 15.36
CA TYR A 309 14.85 -0.26 14.95
C TYR A 309 15.79 0.66 15.75
N SER A 310 15.79 0.55 17.08
CA SER A 310 16.61 1.39 17.97
C SER A 310 18.10 1.18 17.68
N LYS A 311 18.52 -0.07 17.50
CA LYS A 311 19.89 -0.40 17.10
C LYS A 311 20.26 0.26 15.76
N ALA A 312 19.43 0.12 14.73
CA ALA A 312 19.68 0.73 13.43
C ALA A 312 19.69 2.28 13.50
N PHE A 313 18.79 2.87 14.31
CA PHE A 313 18.70 4.31 14.51
C PHE A 313 19.96 4.89 15.16
N ILE A 314 20.48 4.23 16.19
CA ILE A 314 21.71 4.61 16.89
C ILE A 314 22.91 4.46 15.95
N LEU A 315 23.07 3.29 15.33
CA LEU A 315 24.23 3.01 14.46
C LEU A 315 24.26 3.91 13.21
N SER A 316 23.10 4.34 12.71
CA SER A 316 23.02 5.24 11.55
C SER A 316 23.16 6.73 11.92
N ASN A 317 23.40 7.05 13.19
CA ASN A 317 23.44 8.42 13.73
C ASN A 317 22.22 9.27 13.30
N CYS A 318 21.04 8.64 13.27
CA CYS A 318 19.81 9.30 12.80
C CYS A 318 19.36 10.43 13.75
N SER A 319 19.81 10.42 15.01
CA SER A 319 19.47 11.45 16.01
C SER A 319 19.89 12.86 15.63
N SER A 320 21.02 13.02 14.92
CA SER A 320 21.52 14.31 14.47
C SER A 320 21.21 14.61 12.99
N CYS A 321 20.48 13.72 12.31
CA CYS A 321 20.22 13.87 10.88
C CYS A 321 19.10 14.91 10.64
N PRO A 322 19.31 15.92 9.78
CA PRO A 322 18.33 17.01 9.57
C PRO A 322 16.99 16.50 9.01
N VAL A 323 17.02 15.42 8.22
CA VAL A 323 15.81 14.85 7.59
C VAL A 323 15.20 13.67 8.38
N ALA A 324 15.66 13.41 9.60
CA ALA A 324 15.20 12.26 10.41
C ALA A 324 13.69 12.25 10.71
N HIS A 325 13.08 13.44 10.78
CA HIS A 325 11.66 13.61 11.03
C HIS A 325 10.79 13.14 9.84
N HIS A 326 11.33 13.20 8.61
CA HIS A 326 10.66 12.75 7.39
C HIS A 326 11.18 11.40 6.87
N CYS A 327 12.33 10.93 7.36
CA CYS A 327 12.93 9.66 6.95
C CYS A 327 12.22 8.45 7.61
N PRO A 328 11.76 7.44 6.83
CA PRO A 328 11.14 6.22 7.36
C PRO A 328 12.07 5.36 8.23
N SER A 329 13.38 5.65 8.28
CA SER A 329 14.38 4.93 9.08
C SER A 329 14.34 3.43 8.78
N CYS A 330 14.85 3.07 7.60
CA CYS A 330 14.87 1.70 7.10
C CYS A 330 16.00 0.86 7.74
N VAL A 331 15.67 -0.33 8.25
CA VAL A 331 16.63 -1.29 8.82
C VAL A 331 17.19 -2.29 7.81
N LYS A 332 16.71 -2.25 6.55
CA LYS A 332 17.18 -3.11 5.45
C LYS A 332 18.69 -2.99 5.22
N MET A 333 19.20 -1.78 5.36
CA MET A 333 20.60 -1.46 5.10
C MET A 333 21.38 -1.59 6.40
N THR A 334 22.35 -2.50 6.41
CA THR A 334 23.33 -2.60 7.49
C THR A 334 24.06 -1.27 7.67
N ALA A 335 24.31 -0.91 8.93
CA ALA A 335 25.08 0.29 9.23
C ALA A 335 26.47 0.19 8.58
N GLU A 336 27.04 1.33 8.20
CA GLU A 336 28.41 1.42 7.66
C GLU A 336 28.61 0.77 6.26
N THR A 337 27.53 0.55 5.51
CA THR A 337 27.62 0.15 4.09
C THR A 337 27.53 1.34 3.14
N GLU A 338 28.23 1.24 2.01
CA GLU A 338 28.16 2.24 0.93
C GLU A 338 26.71 2.48 0.45
N LEU A 339 25.91 1.41 0.35
CA LEU A 339 24.49 1.51 -0.01
C LEU A 339 23.69 2.34 1.01
N LYS A 340 24.00 2.20 2.30
CA LYS A 340 23.38 3.03 3.35
C LYS A 340 23.77 4.49 3.20
N GLU A 341 25.04 4.77 2.93
CA GLU A 341 25.54 6.13 2.75
C GLU A 341 24.86 6.80 1.55
N LYS A 342 24.76 6.12 0.40
CA LYS A 342 24.06 6.62 -0.79
C LYS A 342 22.57 6.88 -0.53
N TYR A 343 21.88 5.95 0.14
CA TYR A 343 20.50 6.17 0.57
C TYR A 343 20.37 7.43 1.43
N CYS A 344 21.20 7.56 2.47
CA CYS A 344 21.18 8.71 3.36
C CYS A 344 21.50 10.01 2.61
N GLN A 345 22.45 9.98 1.69
CA GLN A 345 22.84 11.12 0.86
C GLN A 345 21.65 11.59 0.01
N ILE A 346 21.01 10.69 -0.74
CA ILE A 346 19.81 11.02 -1.56
C ILE A 346 18.72 11.61 -0.67
N ARG A 347 18.44 11.00 0.49
CA ARG A 347 17.40 11.50 1.41
C ARG A 347 17.70 12.89 1.99
N GLN A 348 18.97 13.22 2.20
CA GLN A 348 19.41 14.52 2.72
C GLN A 348 19.44 15.59 1.63
N GLN A 349 19.89 15.24 0.43
CA GLN A 349 20.09 16.18 -0.67
C GLN A 349 18.81 16.42 -1.50
N GLN A 350 17.92 15.43 -1.59
CA GLN A 350 16.72 15.46 -2.42
C GLN A 350 15.46 15.33 -1.54
N ALA A 351 15.09 16.42 -0.86
CA ALA A 351 13.97 16.42 0.10
C ALA A 351 12.60 16.05 -0.52
N PHE A 352 12.47 16.13 -1.85
CA PHE A 352 11.26 15.85 -2.63
C PHE A 352 11.06 14.36 -2.99
N VAL A 353 11.96 13.45 -2.56
CA VAL A 353 11.81 12.00 -2.77
C VAL A 353 10.44 11.46 -2.32
N PRO A 354 9.87 11.85 -1.16
CA PRO A 354 8.54 11.36 -0.77
C PRO A 354 7.43 11.81 -1.72
N ASP A 355 7.54 13.00 -2.31
CA ASP A 355 6.57 13.52 -3.28
C ASP A 355 6.67 12.79 -4.61
N TYR A 356 7.88 12.46 -5.06
CA TYR A 356 8.10 11.56 -6.20
C TYR A 356 7.34 10.24 -6.02
N ILE A 357 7.53 9.56 -4.89
CA ILE A 357 6.86 8.28 -4.60
C ILE A 357 5.33 8.46 -4.52
N LYS A 358 4.85 9.53 -3.91
CA LYS A 358 3.41 9.82 -3.80
C LYS A 358 2.79 10.04 -5.19
N ILE A 359 3.35 10.96 -5.98
CA ILE A 359 2.84 11.31 -7.32
C ILE A 359 2.91 10.11 -8.25
N ARG A 360 4.04 9.39 -8.25
CA ARG A 360 4.20 8.16 -9.02
C ARG A 360 3.12 7.12 -8.74
N ASN A 361 2.77 6.91 -7.46
CA ASN A 361 1.72 5.95 -7.10
C ASN A 361 0.31 6.41 -7.51
N ILE A 362 0.03 7.72 -7.48
CA ILE A 362 -1.20 8.28 -8.03
C ILE A 362 -1.25 8.02 -9.54
N LEU A 363 -0.19 8.39 -10.26
CA LEU A 363 -0.09 8.22 -11.70
C LEU A 363 -0.12 6.75 -12.13
N LYS A 364 0.42 5.84 -11.32
CA LYS A 364 0.38 4.40 -11.60
C LYS A 364 -1.04 3.85 -11.70
N SER A 365 -1.94 4.29 -10.83
CA SER A 365 -3.37 3.94 -10.91
C SER A 365 -3.99 4.44 -12.21
N PHE A 366 -3.68 5.69 -12.59
CA PHE A 366 -4.14 6.29 -13.84
C PHE A 366 -3.63 5.53 -15.08
N VAL A 367 -2.32 5.29 -15.15
CA VAL A 367 -1.68 4.61 -16.28
C VAL A 367 -2.19 3.17 -16.42
N ASN A 368 -2.30 2.41 -15.32
CA ASN A 368 -2.82 1.05 -15.37
C ASN A 368 -4.27 0.98 -15.89
N SER A 369 -5.09 2.00 -15.62
CA SER A 369 -6.46 2.08 -16.16
C SER A 369 -6.51 2.37 -17.67
N ARG A 370 -5.37 2.71 -18.27
CA ARG A 370 -5.20 3.16 -19.66
C ARG A 370 -4.01 2.52 -20.35
N VAL A 371 -3.58 1.33 -19.91
CA VAL A 371 -2.37 0.67 -20.43
C VAL A 371 -2.45 0.46 -21.95
N ASP A 372 -3.64 0.23 -22.49
CA ASP A 372 -3.86 0.06 -23.94
C ASP A 372 -3.88 1.38 -24.74
N GLN A 373 -3.88 2.54 -24.06
CA GLN A 373 -3.98 3.87 -24.68
C GLN A 373 -2.68 4.67 -24.60
N LEU A 374 -1.73 4.22 -23.77
CA LEU A 374 -0.50 4.94 -23.45
C LEU A 374 0.71 4.12 -23.86
N ALA A 375 1.63 4.75 -24.59
CA ALA A 375 2.95 4.21 -24.88
C ALA A 375 3.89 4.50 -23.71
N GLU A 376 4.92 3.67 -23.53
CA GLU A 376 5.96 3.88 -22.51
C GLU A 376 6.67 5.23 -22.60
N SER A 377 6.81 5.74 -23.83
CA SER A 377 7.42 7.04 -24.12
C SER A 377 6.49 8.21 -23.87
N ASP A 378 5.20 7.97 -23.59
CA ASP A 378 4.28 9.06 -23.25
C ASP A 378 4.74 9.70 -21.93
N VAL A 379 4.71 11.03 -21.91
CA VAL A 379 5.16 11.83 -20.78
C VAL A 379 3.96 12.48 -20.10
N ILE A 380 3.90 12.33 -18.78
CA ILE A 380 2.93 13.01 -17.93
C ILE A 380 3.62 14.22 -17.31
N GLN A 381 3.04 15.40 -17.48
CA GLN A 381 3.56 16.66 -16.95
C GLN A 381 2.71 17.16 -15.80
N PHE A 382 3.32 17.80 -14.82
CA PHE A 382 2.67 18.41 -13.66
C PHE A 382 3.57 19.51 -13.10
N SER A 383 3.01 20.32 -12.20
CA SER A 383 3.79 21.39 -11.59
C SER A 383 4.70 20.89 -10.48
N THR A 384 5.83 21.55 -10.33
CA THR A 384 6.76 21.39 -9.21
C THR A 384 7.10 22.77 -8.68
N LYS A 385 8.02 22.84 -7.73
CA LYS A 385 8.57 24.14 -7.31
C LYS A 385 9.33 24.83 -8.45
N GLU A 386 10.05 24.07 -9.29
CA GLU A 386 10.89 24.64 -10.35
C GLU A 386 10.15 24.85 -11.68
N LYS A 387 8.98 24.22 -11.84
CA LYS A 387 8.21 24.30 -13.08
C LYS A 387 6.72 24.41 -12.81
N ILE A 388 6.13 25.52 -13.23
CA ILE A 388 4.68 25.74 -13.18
C ILE A 388 4.06 25.47 -14.55
N LEU A 389 3.02 24.66 -14.59
CA LEU A 389 2.44 24.14 -15.84
C LEU A 389 1.29 24.99 -16.38
N PHE A 390 0.35 25.44 -15.55
CA PHE A 390 -0.89 26.10 -15.98
C PHE A 390 -0.94 27.59 -15.60
N TYR A 391 -0.78 27.92 -14.31
CA TYR A 391 -0.84 29.28 -13.76
C TYR A 391 0.56 29.89 -13.71
N GLN A 392 1.09 30.28 -14.86
CA GLN A 392 2.46 30.80 -14.99
C GLN A 392 2.56 32.30 -14.66
N ALA A 393 2.12 32.70 -13.46
CA ALA A 393 2.30 34.07 -12.99
C ALA A 393 3.76 34.33 -12.56
N ASP A 394 4.26 35.55 -12.78
CA ASP A 394 5.68 35.85 -12.58
C ASP A 394 6.08 35.80 -11.09
N HIS A 395 5.16 36.12 -10.17
CA HIS A 395 5.45 36.26 -8.74
C HIS A 395 5.40 34.94 -7.94
N ILE A 396 5.03 33.83 -8.58
CA ILE A 396 4.89 32.51 -7.91
C ILE A 396 6.01 31.52 -8.26
N GLN A 397 7.00 31.91 -9.07
CA GLN A 397 8.03 31.00 -9.59
C GLN A 397 8.85 30.27 -8.49
N ASP A 398 8.86 30.78 -7.25
CA ASP A 398 9.56 30.16 -6.13
C ASP A 398 8.63 29.49 -5.09
N GLN A 399 7.31 29.53 -5.30
CA GLN A 399 6.35 28.99 -4.36
C GLN A 399 6.24 27.46 -4.48
N SER A 400 6.15 26.78 -3.35
CA SER A 400 5.96 25.33 -3.33
C SER A 400 4.50 24.95 -3.55
N VAL A 401 4.23 24.02 -4.47
CA VAL A 401 2.90 23.46 -4.70
C VAL A 401 2.53 22.45 -3.61
N SER A 402 1.36 22.61 -2.98
CA SER A 402 0.87 21.68 -1.95
C SER A 402 -0.22 20.74 -2.48
N TYR A 403 0.15 19.50 -2.85
CA TYR A 403 -0.80 18.48 -3.35
C TYR A 403 -1.59 17.75 -2.26
N GLN A 404 -2.11 18.47 -1.27
CA GLN A 404 -2.82 17.86 -0.13
C GLN A 404 -4.23 17.38 -0.47
N ASN A 405 -4.96 18.11 -1.30
CA ASN A 405 -6.37 17.82 -1.61
C ASN A 405 -6.56 17.20 -2.99
N PHE A 406 -5.82 17.69 -3.97
CA PHE A 406 -5.86 17.22 -5.35
C PHE A 406 -4.48 17.34 -6.01
N PHE A 407 -4.33 16.69 -7.16
CA PHE A 407 -3.12 16.69 -7.99
C PHE A 407 -3.49 16.92 -9.46
N LEU A 408 -2.88 17.91 -10.10
CA LEU A 408 -3.12 18.30 -11.50
C LEU A 408 -2.01 17.77 -12.39
N PHE A 409 -2.37 17.23 -13.55
CA PHE A 409 -1.40 16.77 -14.54
C PHE A 409 -1.95 16.84 -15.97
N LEU A 410 -1.03 16.88 -16.93
CA LEU A 410 -1.28 16.91 -18.37
C LEU A 410 -0.69 15.67 -19.02
N ILE A 411 -1.44 15.05 -19.93
CA ILE A 411 -0.97 13.95 -20.77
C ILE A 411 -1.66 14.03 -22.14
N LYS A 412 -0.90 14.00 -23.24
CA LYS A 412 -1.43 14.12 -24.62
C LYS A 412 -2.41 15.29 -24.80
N ASP A 413 -2.04 16.47 -24.31
CA ASP A 413 -2.85 17.70 -24.33
C ASP A 413 -4.18 17.62 -23.55
N GLU A 414 -4.40 16.56 -22.77
CA GLU A 414 -5.55 16.41 -21.90
C GLU A 414 -5.19 16.68 -20.45
N VAL A 415 -5.96 17.56 -19.80
CA VAL A 415 -5.75 17.92 -18.40
C VAL A 415 -6.60 17.05 -17.49
N TYR A 416 -5.98 16.57 -16.42
CA TYR A 416 -6.60 15.73 -15.42
C TYR A 416 -6.39 16.30 -14.02
N VAL A 417 -7.37 16.06 -13.16
CA VAL A 417 -7.27 16.29 -11.72
C VAL A 417 -7.57 14.99 -10.98
N PHE A 418 -6.66 14.61 -10.10
CA PHE A 418 -6.84 13.53 -9.14
C PHE A 418 -7.28 14.09 -7.79
N ILE A 419 -8.33 13.51 -7.20
CA ILE A 419 -8.88 13.95 -5.91
C ILE A 419 -8.50 12.96 -4.81
N ASN A 420 -7.73 13.40 -3.82
CA ASN A 420 -7.11 12.52 -2.84
C ASN A 420 -8.13 11.78 -1.95
N HIS A 421 -9.21 12.44 -1.49
CA HIS A 421 -10.15 11.79 -0.58
C HIS A 421 -11.06 10.77 -1.28
N SER A 422 -11.44 11.03 -2.55
CA SER A 422 -12.31 10.14 -3.32
C SER A 422 -11.55 9.16 -4.20
N MET A 423 -10.23 9.34 -4.35
CA MET A 423 -9.35 8.54 -5.20
C MET A 423 -9.83 8.48 -6.67
N LYS A 424 -10.37 9.60 -7.18
CA LYS A 424 -10.95 9.68 -8.53
C LYS A 424 -10.16 10.63 -9.42
N PHE A 425 -10.14 10.29 -10.72
CA PHE A 425 -9.60 11.14 -11.78
C PHE A 425 -10.73 11.79 -12.55
N TYR A 426 -10.61 13.08 -12.81
CA TYR A 426 -11.54 13.83 -13.66
C TYR A 426 -10.75 14.47 -14.80
N LYS A 427 -11.24 14.32 -16.02
CA LYS A 427 -10.77 15.10 -17.17
C LYS A 427 -11.37 16.50 -17.06
N ILE A 428 -10.53 17.52 -17.11
CA ILE A 428 -10.91 18.94 -17.04
C ILE A 428 -10.34 19.69 -18.24
N ASN A 429 -10.79 20.93 -18.44
CA ASN A 429 -10.20 21.82 -19.42
C ASN A 429 -9.07 22.65 -18.79
N THR A 430 -8.24 23.27 -19.64
CA THR A 430 -7.09 24.09 -19.23
C THR A 430 -7.51 25.28 -18.36
N LEU A 431 -8.64 25.93 -18.66
CA LEU A 431 -9.09 27.11 -17.93
C LEU A 431 -9.42 26.78 -16.46
N LEU A 432 -10.08 25.64 -16.21
CA LEU A 432 -10.32 25.16 -14.85
C LEU A 432 -9.02 24.76 -14.16
N ALA A 433 -8.05 24.18 -14.90
CA ALA A 433 -6.75 23.82 -14.34
C ALA A 433 -5.95 25.03 -13.88
N VAL A 434 -5.98 26.14 -14.63
CA VAL A 434 -5.36 27.43 -14.23
C VAL A 434 -5.95 27.93 -12.92
N ILE A 435 -7.28 27.91 -12.78
CA ILE A 435 -7.97 28.32 -11.56
C ILE A 435 -7.57 27.42 -10.38
N LEU A 436 -7.63 26.09 -10.55
CA LEU A 436 -7.28 25.13 -9.52
C LEU A 436 -5.81 25.25 -9.11
N GLU A 437 -4.90 25.47 -10.05
CA GLU A 437 -3.48 25.65 -9.76
C GLU A 437 -3.20 26.97 -9.04
N GLY A 438 -3.87 28.07 -9.41
CA GLY A 438 -3.82 29.32 -8.65
C GLY A 438 -4.17 29.13 -7.18
N PHE A 439 -5.16 28.27 -6.86
CA PHE A 439 -5.48 27.94 -5.47
C PHE A 439 -4.44 27.09 -4.77
N LEU A 440 -3.70 26.24 -5.49
CA LEU A 440 -2.58 25.51 -4.89
C LEU A 440 -1.46 26.46 -4.44
N PHE A 441 -1.40 27.66 -5.01
CA PHE A 441 -0.51 28.77 -4.64
C PHE A 441 -1.15 29.81 -3.71
N GLU A 442 -2.37 29.56 -3.22
CA GLU A 442 -3.12 30.49 -2.36
C GLU A 442 -3.34 31.90 -2.95
N GLU A 443 -3.44 31.99 -4.28
CA GLU A 443 -3.59 33.25 -4.99
C GLU A 443 -4.96 33.88 -4.80
N SER A 444 -5.01 35.22 -4.84
CA SER A 444 -6.26 35.96 -4.74
C SER A 444 -7.11 35.81 -5.99
N ARG A 445 -8.40 36.08 -5.85
CA ARG A 445 -9.34 36.07 -6.98
C ARG A 445 -8.93 37.05 -8.05
N GLU A 446 -8.54 38.24 -7.63
CA GLU A 446 -8.16 39.34 -8.51
C GLU A 446 -6.91 38.97 -9.33
N ASP A 447 -5.93 38.30 -8.72
CA ASP A 447 -4.70 37.89 -9.39
C ASP A 447 -4.96 36.80 -10.43
N ILE A 448 -5.74 35.77 -10.08
CA ILE A 448 -6.13 34.72 -11.01
C ILE A 448 -6.93 35.32 -12.17
N GLN A 449 -7.87 36.23 -11.88
CA GLN A 449 -8.65 36.91 -12.91
C GLN A 449 -7.76 37.75 -13.84
N ALA A 450 -6.82 38.53 -13.29
CA ALA A 450 -5.91 39.35 -14.05
C ALA A 450 -5.01 38.49 -14.96
N PHE A 451 -4.49 37.37 -14.47
CA PHE A 451 -3.75 36.40 -15.27
C PHE A 451 -4.60 35.82 -16.40
N MET A 452 -5.82 35.37 -16.10
CA MET A 452 -6.71 34.80 -17.12
C MET A 452 -7.12 35.84 -18.19
N MET A 453 -7.32 37.10 -17.80
CA MET A 453 -7.53 38.21 -18.72
C MET A 453 -6.32 38.41 -19.64
N LYS A 454 -5.12 38.46 -19.08
CA LYS A 454 -3.85 38.68 -19.82
C LYS A 454 -3.55 37.53 -20.79
N THR A 455 -3.69 36.29 -20.33
CA THR A 455 -3.22 35.10 -21.06
C THR A 455 -4.28 34.53 -22.01
N TYR A 456 -5.56 34.57 -21.61
CA TYR A 456 -6.66 33.92 -22.34
C TYR A 456 -7.73 34.90 -22.87
N SER A 457 -7.55 36.21 -22.68
CA SER A 457 -8.52 37.24 -23.09
C SER A 457 -9.93 37.04 -22.50
N LEU A 458 -10.04 36.42 -21.32
CA LEU A 458 -11.31 36.20 -20.62
C LEU A 458 -11.81 37.49 -19.99
N ASN A 459 -12.97 38.01 -20.41
CA ASN A 459 -13.58 39.15 -19.73
C ASN A 459 -14.16 38.76 -18.35
N GLY A 460 -14.41 39.74 -17.49
CA GLY A 460 -14.89 39.52 -16.12
C GLY A 460 -16.14 38.64 -16.02
N ASN A 461 -17.15 38.87 -16.88
CA ASN A 461 -18.38 38.04 -16.88
C ASN A 461 -18.10 36.56 -17.20
N SER A 462 -17.11 36.28 -18.06
CA SER A 462 -16.73 34.91 -18.41
C SER A 462 -15.93 34.25 -17.30
N PHE A 463 -15.07 35.02 -16.62
CA PHE A 463 -14.36 34.56 -15.43
C PHE A 463 -15.34 34.21 -14.31
N GLU A 464 -16.34 35.04 -14.02
CA GLU A 464 -17.37 34.74 -13.01
C GLU A 464 -18.12 33.45 -13.29
N LYS A 465 -18.52 33.22 -14.55
CA LYS A 465 -19.19 31.98 -14.95
C LYS A 465 -18.29 30.77 -14.76
N LEU A 466 -17.02 30.89 -15.13
CA LEU A 466 -16.05 29.81 -14.97
C LEU A 466 -15.78 29.52 -13.50
N LEU A 467 -15.64 30.55 -12.66
CA LEU A 467 -15.45 30.41 -11.22
C LEU A 467 -16.67 29.76 -10.55
N TYR A 468 -17.88 30.15 -10.94
CA TYR A 468 -19.10 29.49 -10.49
C TYR A 468 -19.12 27.99 -10.87
N MET A 469 -18.72 27.66 -12.10
CA MET A 469 -18.59 26.26 -12.54
C MET A 469 -17.49 25.51 -11.79
N ALA A 470 -16.37 26.19 -11.50
CA ALA A 470 -15.29 25.63 -10.69
C ALA A 470 -15.81 25.27 -9.30
N ASN A 471 -16.54 26.17 -8.62
CA ASN A 471 -17.14 25.91 -7.31
C ASN A 471 -18.12 24.73 -7.34
N GLN A 472 -18.99 24.67 -8.35
CA GLN A 472 -19.91 23.53 -8.54
C GLN A 472 -19.16 22.20 -8.78
N PHE A 473 -18.03 22.24 -9.49
CA PHE A 473 -17.15 21.08 -9.62
C PHE A 473 -16.52 20.73 -8.27
N GLY A 474 -15.97 21.71 -7.54
CA GLY A 474 -15.37 21.54 -6.22
C GLY A 474 -16.34 20.88 -5.25
N GLU A 475 -17.58 21.37 -5.13
CA GLU A 475 -18.62 20.79 -4.28
C GLU A 475 -18.88 19.31 -4.60
N LYS A 476 -19.00 18.96 -5.89
CA LYS A 476 -19.24 17.58 -6.34
C LYS A 476 -18.03 16.69 -6.17
N ALA A 477 -16.84 17.23 -6.42
CA ALA A 477 -15.59 16.52 -6.34
C ALA A 477 -15.10 16.40 -4.90
N GLY A 478 -15.61 17.20 -3.96
CA GLY A 478 -15.20 17.30 -2.56
C GLY A 478 -13.94 18.14 -2.34
N ILE A 479 -13.75 19.19 -3.13
CA ILE A 479 -12.68 20.19 -2.99
C ILE A 479 -13.34 21.52 -2.60
N SER A 480 -12.87 22.16 -1.52
CA SER A 480 -13.26 23.55 -1.28
C SER A 480 -12.49 24.45 -2.23
N ILE A 481 -13.22 25.22 -3.02
CA ILE A 481 -12.69 26.28 -3.87
C ILE A 481 -13.16 27.58 -3.24
N GLU A 482 -12.41 28.03 -2.23
CA GLU A 482 -12.59 29.34 -1.61
C GLU A 482 -11.46 30.23 -2.10
N VAL A 483 -11.79 31.12 -3.02
CA VAL A 483 -10.83 32.11 -3.47
C VAL A 483 -10.78 33.22 -2.43
N LYS A 484 -9.59 33.46 -1.86
CA LYS A 484 -9.38 34.51 -0.87
C LYS A 484 -9.55 35.90 -1.47
#